data_AF-A0A3N5B3T7-F1
#
_entry.id   AF-A0A3N5B3T7-F1
#
_cell.length_a   1.000
_cell.length_b   1.000
_cell.length_c   1.000
_cell.angle_alpha   90.00
_cell.angle_beta   90.00
_cell.angle_gamma   90.00
#
_symmetry.space_group_name_H-M   'P 1'
#
loop_
_entity.id
_entity.type
_entity.pdbx_description
1 polymer ?
#
loop_
_entity_poly.entity_id
_entity_poly.type
_entity_poly.pdbx_seq_one_letter_code
_entity_poly.pdbx_strand_id
1 'polypeptide(L)'
;MPEYGAGGLAVGGAVRRDAAATSGAAAGAEDDGSGGVIDVHHHFCAPDWRRWAERQGLVGPRSLPPWAGWDAESALAVMDRTGIAVAVLKPMLPARYESAAQLREAVAVTMEAAAGVVEAYPGRFAFHAPLFLDEEEVSSWTLRRGLDELGAVGVNVTANYRGVYLGDPSYDRIFAELDERAAIVDTHPHSLPDGPAGGRPTVAPGGPGGPPAGAAGGPGGHGAPGGPGGGPGGPVAVPGLPNFLCDFLLDTTRAAANMIRTRTLDRFPNLSVILPHGGGFLPQIATRMEAFAYAFDPPVEPAAVRDHMHRFYYDTAGPLSPAGTLLATVDPGRILFGSDWPACPASVVTDLAVPALAADPAFTPALRRAVNRENALRLMPGLVRA
;
A
#
# COMPACT_ATOMS: atom_id res chain seq x y z
N MET A 1 29.95 19.97 -26.47
CA MET A 1 29.02 20.83 -27.22
C MET A 1 28.77 20.13 -28.55
N PRO A 2 27.54 19.67 -28.83
CA PRO A 2 26.35 20.53 -28.85
C PRO A 2 25.22 20.11 -27.89
N GLU A 3 24.34 21.07 -27.63
CA GLU A 3 23.09 21.00 -26.88
C GLU A 3 22.02 20.20 -27.64
N TYR A 4 21.14 19.49 -26.92
CA TYR A 4 19.81 19.12 -27.40
C TYR A 4 18.76 19.44 -26.33
N GLY A 5 17.75 20.17 -26.79
CA GLY A 5 16.75 20.86 -25.99
C GLY A 5 15.55 20.03 -25.57
N ALA A 6 14.71 20.69 -24.77
CA ALA A 6 13.46 20.21 -24.24
C ALA A 6 12.45 19.87 -25.35
N GLY A 7 11.88 18.68 -25.28
CA GLY A 7 10.71 18.25 -26.05
C GLY A 7 9.91 17.26 -25.21
N GLY A 8 8.69 17.63 -24.84
CA GLY A 8 7.78 16.77 -24.11
C GLY A 8 7.41 15.53 -24.91
N LEU A 9 7.37 14.37 -24.27
CA LEU A 9 6.83 13.16 -24.87
C LEU A 9 5.36 12.99 -24.48
N ALA A 10 4.49 13.25 -25.45
CA ALA A 10 3.22 12.58 -25.56
C ALA A 10 3.46 11.11 -25.92
N VAL A 11 2.96 10.18 -25.12
CA VAL A 11 3.01 8.74 -25.44
C VAL A 11 1.80 8.42 -26.31
N GLY A 12 1.96 8.62 -27.61
CA GLY A 12 1.12 8.06 -28.66
C GLY A 12 1.95 7.08 -29.47
N GLY A 13 1.69 5.78 -29.33
CA GLY A 13 2.39 4.73 -30.06
C GLY A 13 1.49 3.51 -30.21
N ALA A 14 0.81 3.44 -31.35
CA ALA A 14 -0.18 2.43 -31.68
C ALA A 14 0.43 1.02 -31.76
N VAL A 15 -0.08 0.09 -30.95
CA VAL A 15 -0.01 -1.34 -31.24
C VAL A 15 -1.17 -1.65 -32.18
N ARG A 16 -0.89 -1.80 -33.48
CA ARG A 16 -1.89 -2.35 -34.42
C ARG A 16 -2.13 -3.82 -34.05
N ARG A 17 -3.32 -4.13 -33.57
CA ARG A 17 -3.93 -5.46 -33.67
C ARG A 17 -5.09 -5.33 -34.64
N ASP A 18 -5.09 -6.17 -35.68
CA ASP A 18 -6.20 -6.28 -36.61
C ASP A 18 -7.44 -6.73 -35.84
N ALA A 19 -8.33 -5.78 -35.56
CA ALA A 19 -9.65 -6.04 -35.01
C ALA A 19 -10.59 -6.30 -36.18
N ALA A 20 -10.94 -7.57 -36.39
CA ALA A 20 -12.15 -7.91 -37.11
C ALA A 20 -13.32 -7.36 -36.28
N ALA A 21 -13.96 -6.32 -36.79
CA ALA A 21 -15.12 -5.69 -36.18
C ALA A 21 -16.27 -6.70 -36.13
N THR A 22 -16.63 -7.13 -34.92
CA THR A 22 -17.96 -7.63 -34.63
C THR A 22 -18.57 -6.67 -33.62
N SER A 23 -19.57 -5.93 -34.08
CA SER A 23 -20.42 -5.08 -33.25
C SER A 23 -21.26 -5.97 -32.33
N GLY A 24 -20.79 -6.17 -31.10
CA GLY A 24 -21.57 -6.76 -30.02
C GLY A 24 -22.00 -5.64 -29.08
N ALA A 25 -23.31 -5.44 -28.96
CA ALA A 25 -23.92 -4.60 -27.94
C ALA A 25 -23.37 -4.96 -26.56
N ALA A 26 -23.31 -3.97 -25.66
CA ALA A 26 -22.97 -4.16 -24.26
C ALA A 26 -23.82 -5.30 -23.68
N ALA A 27 -23.23 -6.48 -23.54
CA ALA A 27 -23.81 -7.57 -22.80
C ALA A 27 -23.78 -7.11 -21.35
N GLY A 28 -24.97 -6.84 -20.79
CA GLY A 28 -25.11 -6.66 -19.35
C GLY A 28 -24.48 -7.86 -18.67
N ALA A 29 -23.67 -7.61 -17.64
CA ALA A 29 -23.14 -8.67 -16.80
C ALA A 29 -24.33 -9.49 -16.30
N GLU A 30 -24.45 -10.74 -16.75
CA GLU A 30 -25.39 -11.68 -16.16
C GLU A 30 -24.99 -11.84 -14.69
N ASP A 31 -25.94 -11.62 -13.79
CA ASP A 31 -25.79 -11.89 -12.36
C ASP A 31 -25.57 -13.40 -12.20
N ASP A 32 -24.31 -13.80 -12.05
CA ASP A 32 -23.88 -15.20 -11.87
C ASP A 32 -24.23 -15.75 -10.48
N GLY A 33 -24.98 -14.98 -9.68
CA GLY A 33 -25.34 -15.32 -8.31
C GLY A 33 -24.18 -15.20 -7.32
N SER A 34 -23.02 -14.67 -7.73
CA SER A 34 -21.86 -14.51 -6.84
C SER A 34 -22.02 -13.37 -5.84
N GLY A 35 -22.91 -12.41 -6.07
CA GLY A 35 -23.04 -11.20 -5.23
C GLY A 35 -21.96 -10.14 -5.48
N GLY A 36 -21.14 -10.30 -6.53
CA GLY A 36 -20.12 -9.34 -6.97
C GLY A 36 -18.80 -9.37 -6.19
N VAL A 37 -17.81 -8.63 -6.68
CA VAL A 37 -16.44 -8.61 -6.15
C VAL A 37 -16.36 -7.77 -4.86
N ILE A 38 -15.56 -8.21 -3.88
CA ILE A 38 -15.18 -7.44 -2.70
C ILE A 38 -13.74 -6.97 -2.89
N ASP A 39 -13.56 -5.66 -2.99
CA ASP A 39 -12.26 -4.99 -3.07
C ASP A 39 -11.76 -4.65 -1.68
N VAL A 40 -10.74 -5.36 -1.21
CA VAL A 40 -10.15 -5.12 0.13
C VAL A 40 -9.06 -4.05 0.10
N HIS A 41 -8.70 -3.53 -1.08
CA HIS A 41 -7.61 -2.59 -1.25
C HIS A 41 -8.07 -1.38 -2.08
N HIS A 42 -8.82 -0.50 -1.43
CA HIS A 42 -9.40 0.69 -2.04
C HIS A 42 -8.95 1.94 -1.29
N HIS A 43 -8.00 2.69 -1.84
CA HIS A 43 -7.45 3.88 -1.18
C HIS A 43 -8.51 4.97 -0.99
N PHE A 44 -8.52 5.58 0.19
CA PHE A 44 -9.45 6.63 0.57
C PHE A 44 -8.70 7.83 1.15
N CYS A 45 -8.63 8.91 0.40
CA CYS A 45 -8.17 10.20 0.91
C CYS A 45 -9.39 11.08 1.17
N ALA A 46 -9.84 11.14 2.42
CA ALA A 46 -11.11 11.77 2.77
C ALA A 46 -11.18 13.23 2.27
N PRO A 47 -12.24 13.62 1.53
CA PRO A 47 -12.43 15.01 1.12
C PRO A 47 -12.42 16.00 2.31
N ASP A 48 -12.98 15.59 3.45
CA ASP A 48 -12.96 16.36 4.70
C ASP A 48 -11.57 16.50 5.30
N TRP A 49 -10.77 15.43 5.29
CA TRP A 49 -9.38 15.48 5.72
C TRP A 49 -8.58 16.45 4.85
N ARG A 50 -8.77 16.43 3.52
CA ARG A 50 -8.07 17.36 2.60
C ARG A 50 -8.38 18.81 2.93
N ARG A 51 -9.67 19.13 3.10
CA ARG A 51 -10.11 20.48 3.49
C ARG A 51 -9.56 20.86 4.87
N TRP A 52 -9.54 19.94 5.82
CA TRP A 52 -8.96 20.17 7.15
C TRP A 52 -7.45 20.42 7.05
N ALA A 53 -6.71 19.59 6.34
CA ALA A 53 -5.25 19.69 6.19
C ALA A 53 -4.84 20.98 5.48
N GLU A 54 -5.62 21.44 4.49
CA GLU A 54 -5.41 22.75 3.85
C GLU A 54 -5.62 23.90 4.83
N ARG A 55 -6.66 23.86 5.68
CA ARG A 55 -6.89 24.89 6.72
C ARG A 55 -5.80 24.91 7.79
N GLN A 56 -5.24 23.75 8.11
CA GLN A 56 -4.11 23.61 9.03
C GLN A 56 -2.77 24.01 8.39
N GLY A 57 -2.73 24.29 7.09
CA GLY A 57 -1.48 24.61 6.37
C GLY A 57 -0.56 23.41 6.16
N LEU A 58 -1.03 22.18 6.39
CA LEU A 58 -0.25 20.95 6.25
C LEU A 58 -0.04 20.56 4.79
N VAL A 59 -0.97 20.93 3.92
CA VAL A 59 -0.92 20.66 2.48
C VAL A 59 -1.37 21.90 1.71
N GLY A 60 -0.82 22.10 0.52
CA GLY A 60 -1.28 23.13 -0.41
C GLY A 60 -2.31 22.60 -1.41
N PRO A 61 -3.09 23.47 -2.06
CA PRO A 61 -4.17 23.06 -3.00
C PRO A 61 -3.74 22.19 -4.18
N ARG A 62 -2.43 22.09 -4.45
CA ARG A 62 -1.85 21.28 -5.54
C ARG A 62 -0.63 20.46 -5.10
N SER A 63 -0.39 20.33 -3.79
CA SER A 63 0.78 19.57 -3.30
C SER A 63 0.51 18.09 -3.16
N LEU A 64 -0.77 17.68 -3.18
CA LEU A 64 -1.16 16.30 -3.06
C LEU A 64 -1.03 15.55 -4.39
N PRO A 65 -0.70 14.25 -4.35
CA PRO A 65 -0.66 13.42 -5.55
C PRO A 65 -2.07 13.29 -6.17
N PRO A 66 -2.17 13.01 -7.48
CA PRO A 66 -3.47 12.94 -8.18
C PRO A 66 -4.47 11.96 -7.54
N TRP A 67 -3.99 10.84 -7.00
CA TRP A 67 -4.82 9.83 -6.34
C TRP A 67 -5.48 10.34 -5.05
N ALA A 68 -5.02 11.44 -4.45
CA ALA A 68 -5.70 12.05 -3.31
C ALA A 68 -7.06 12.67 -3.70
N GLY A 69 -7.34 12.79 -5.01
CA GLY A 69 -8.61 13.23 -5.58
C GLY A 69 -9.75 12.22 -5.46
N TRP A 70 -9.92 11.55 -4.32
CA TRP A 70 -11.03 10.60 -4.13
C TRP A 70 -12.38 11.32 -4.07
N ASP A 71 -13.37 10.77 -4.76
CA ASP A 71 -14.78 11.13 -4.65
C ASP A 71 -15.66 9.88 -4.86
N ALA A 72 -16.86 9.89 -4.27
CA ALA A 72 -17.73 8.73 -4.26
C ALA A 72 -18.32 8.40 -5.64
N GLU A 73 -18.57 9.41 -6.49
CA GLU A 73 -19.14 9.20 -7.82
C GLU A 73 -18.15 8.45 -8.72
N SER A 74 -16.89 8.91 -8.74
CA SER A 74 -15.79 8.25 -9.45
C SER A 74 -15.52 6.84 -8.89
N ALA A 75 -15.59 6.65 -7.58
CA ALA A 75 -15.42 5.34 -6.94
C ALA A 75 -16.50 4.36 -7.41
N LEU A 76 -17.77 4.76 -7.30
CA LEU A 76 -18.92 3.96 -7.74
C LEU A 76 -18.86 3.66 -9.25
N ALA A 77 -18.46 4.63 -10.08
CA ALA A 77 -18.31 4.43 -11.51
C ALA A 77 -17.25 3.36 -11.85
N VAL A 78 -16.12 3.33 -11.13
CA VAL A 78 -15.11 2.27 -11.30
C VAL A 78 -15.62 0.93 -10.78
N MET A 79 -16.29 0.94 -9.63
CA MET A 79 -16.85 -0.26 -9.02
C MET A 79 -17.87 -0.93 -9.94
N ASP A 80 -18.83 -0.15 -10.45
CA ASP A 80 -19.89 -0.64 -11.34
C ASP A 80 -19.31 -1.16 -12.66
N ARG A 81 -18.28 -0.51 -13.21
CA ARG A 81 -17.59 -0.97 -14.44
C ARG A 81 -16.79 -2.26 -14.25
N THR A 82 -16.41 -2.60 -13.03
CA THR A 82 -15.54 -3.76 -12.73
C THR A 82 -16.25 -4.87 -11.98
N GLY A 83 -17.54 -4.69 -11.65
CA GLY A 83 -18.31 -5.66 -10.87
C GLY A 83 -17.97 -5.69 -9.39
N ILE A 84 -17.29 -4.65 -8.87
CA ILE A 84 -17.04 -4.50 -7.43
C ILE A 84 -18.35 -4.10 -6.75
N ALA A 85 -18.88 -5.01 -5.95
CA ALA A 85 -20.06 -4.76 -5.13
C ALA A 85 -19.70 -3.93 -3.90
N VAL A 86 -18.65 -4.33 -3.17
CA VAL A 86 -18.20 -3.71 -1.93
C VAL A 86 -16.74 -3.31 -2.02
N ALA A 87 -16.40 -2.09 -1.65
CA ALA A 87 -15.02 -1.63 -1.48
C ALA A 87 -14.72 -1.34 0.00
N VAL A 88 -13.66 -1.94 0.53
CA VAL A 88 -13.13 -1.64 1.86
C VAL A 88 -12.16 -0.49 1.73
N LEU A 89 -12.59 0.68 2.19
CA LEU A 89 -11.81 1.90 2.18
C LEU A 89 -10.59 1.73 3.08
N LYS A 90 -9.39 1.97 2.54
CA LYS A 90 -8.12 2.11 3.24
C LYS A 90 -7.77 3.60 3.35
N PRO A 91 -8.01 4.25 4.50
CA PRO A 91 -7.69 5.64 4.67
C PRO A 91 -6.21 5.98 4.53
N MET A 92 -5.92 7.02 3.76
CA MET A 92 -4.58 7.55 3.50
C MET A 92 -4.53 9.03 3.88
N LEU A 93 -3.59 9.39 4.76
CA LEU A 93 -3.44 10.75 5.27
C LEU A 93 -2.04 11.30 4.94
N PRO A 94 -1.75 11.68 3.68
CA PRO A 94 -0.43 12.05 3.20
C PRO A 94 0.03 13.45 3.66
N ALA A 95 0.21 13.63 4.97
CA ALA A 95 0.79 14.83 5.58
C ALA A 95 1.80 14.46 6.67
N ARG A 96 2.60 15.45 7.10
CA ARG A 96 3.40 15.36 8.32
C ARG A 96 2.65 16.10 9.42
N TYR A 97 2.58 15.49 10.60
CA TYR A 97 1.92 16.07 11.76
C TYR A 97 2.95 16.60 12.75
N GLU A 98 2.64 17.73 13.35
CA GLU A 98 3.51 18.43 14.30
C GLU A 98 3.33 17.92 15.74
N SER A 99 2.21 17.24 16.02
CA SER A 99 1.91 16.68 17.34
C SER A 99 0.92 15.52 17.26
N ALA A 100 0.90 14.69 18.31
CA ALA A 100 -0.09 13.64 18.51
C ALA A 100 -1.54 14.19 18.53
N ALA A 101 -1.76 15.39 19.06
CA ALA A 101 -3.07 16.04 19.06
C ALA A 101 -3.53 16.36 17.62
N GLN A 102 -2.65 16.94 16.81
CA GLN A 102 -2.95 17.24 15.41
C GLN A 102 -3.18 15.97 14.57
N LEU A 103 -2.37 14.92 14.80
CA LEU A 103 -2.59 13.62 14.17
C LEU A 103 -3.95 13.02 14.58
N ARG A 104 -4.28 13.06 15.88
CA ARG A 104 -5.56 12.55 16.39
C ARG A 104 -6.75 13.26 15.76
N GLU A 105 -6.69 14.57 15.60
CA GLU A 105 -7.73 15.34 14.86
C GLU A 105 -7.82 14.89 13.40
N ALA A 106 -6.69 14.70 12.72
CA ALA A 106 -6.66 14.24 11.34
C ALA A 106 -7.32 12.85 11.18
N VAL A 107 -7.00 11.93 12.09
CA VAL A 107 -7.57 10.57 12.13
C VAL A 107 -9.06 10.62 12.44
N ALA A 108 -9.49 11.46 13.40
CA ALA A 108 -10.91 11.67 13.70
C ALA A 108 -11.69 12.12 12.47
N VAL A 109 -11.26 13.21 11.82
CA VAL A 109 -11.91 13.74 10.60
C VAL A 109 -12.01 12.67 9.50
N THR A 110 -10.96 11.86 9.37
CA THR A 110 -10.91 10.81 8.34
C THR A 110 -11.86 9.66 8.63
N MET A 111 -11.94 9.19 9.88
CA MET A 111 -12.85 8.10 10.26
C MET A 111 -14.32 8.52 10.19
N GLU A 112 -14.66 9.75 10.64
CA GLU A 112 -16.02 10.26 10.50
C GLU A 112 -16.44 10.38 9.03
N ALA A 113 -15.52 10.81 8.15
CA ALA A 113 -15.78 10.86 6.72
C ALA A 113 -15.96 9.46 6.11
N ALA A 114 -15.15 8.47 6.52
CA ALA A 114 -15.28 7.09 6.06
C ALA A 114 -16.60 6.47 6.51
N ALA A 115 -16.97 6.63 7.78
CA ALA A 115 -18.25 6.18 8.33
C ALA A 115 -19.44 6.85 7.60
N GLY A 116 -19.34 8.16 7.31
CA GLY A 116 -20.35 8.88 6.53
C GLY A 116 -20.50 8.35 5.10
N VAL A 117 -19.43 7.89 4.45
CA VAL A 117 -19.50 7.23 3.14
C VAL A 117 -20.23 5.89 3.24
N VAL A 118 -19.95 5.09 4.28
CA VAL A 118 -20.66 3.81 4.51
C VAL A 118 -22.15 4.04 4.75
N GLU A 119 -22.50 5.06 5.54
CA GLU A 119 -23.91 5.41 5.82
C GLU A 119 -24.63 5.91 4.55
N ALA A 120 -23.97 6.73 3.73
CA ALA A 120 -24.56 7.29 2.53
C ALA A 120 -24.79 6.25 1.42
N TYR A 121 -23.99 5.19 1.38
CA TYR A 121 -24.05 4.14 0.36
C TYR A 121 -24.04 2.75 1.01
N PRO A 122 -25.13 2.37 1.70
CA PRO A 122 -25.22 1.09 2.38
C PRO A 122 -24.95 -0.05 1.39
N GLY A 123 -24.01 -0.90 1.75
CA GLY A 123 -23.59 -2.05 0.95
C GLY A 123 -22.64 -1.82 -0.19
N ARG A 124 -22.17 -0.59 -0.35
CA ARG A 124 -21.13 -0.28 -1.33
C ARG A 124 -19.77 -0.14 -0.69
N PHE A 125 -19.71 0.28 0.57
CA PHE A 125 -18.46 0.54 1.26
C PHE A 125 -18.41 -0.06 2.66
N ALA A 126 -17.20 -0.46 3.06
CA ALA A 126 -16.76 -0.64 4.43
C ALA A 126 -15.46 0.14 4.62
N PHE A 127 -14.86 0.19 5.81
CA PHE A 127 -13.61 0.91 5.99
C PHE A 127 -12.69 0.30 7.06
N HIS A 128 -11.40 0.56 6.92
CA HIS A 128 -10.39 0.33 7.94
C HIS A 128 -10.14 1.62 8.75
N ALA A 129 -9.75 1.47 10.01
CA ALA A 129 -9.25 2.58 10.82
C ALA A 129 -7.73 2.77 10.61
N PRO A 130 -7.23 3.98 10.32
CA PRO A 130 -5.81 4.21 10.05
C PRO A 130 -5.02 4.32 11.35
N LEU A 131 -4.08 3.40 11.58
CA LEU A 131 -3.17 3.45 12.73
C LEU A 131 -1.83 4.06 12.34
N PHE A 132 -1.14 4.60 13.35
CA PHE A 132 0.21 5.12 13.28
C PHE A 132 1.02 4.50 14.41
N LEU A 133 1.77 3.43 14.12
CA LEU A 133 2.40 2.61 15.15
C LEU A 133 3.50 3.36 15.93
N ASP A 134 4.04 4.44 15.37
CA ASP A 134 4.96 5.36 16.03
C ASP A 134 4.26 6.42 16.93
N GLU A 135 2.92 6.43 16.96
CA GLU A 135 2.08 7.32 17.77
C GLU A 135 1.07 6.48 18.56
N GLU A 136 1.59 5.75 19.55
CA GLU A 136 0.92 4.64 20.22
C GLU A 136 -0.39 5.03 20.94
N GLU A 137 -0.43 6.19 21.60
CA GLU A 137 -1.65 6.70 22.26
C GLU A 137 -2.75 7.04 21.25
N VAL A 138 -2.38 7.62 20.10
CA VAL A 138 -3.32 7.92 19.02
C VAL A 138 -3.83 6.61 18.42
N SER A 139 -2.96 5.62 18.24
CA SER A 139 -3.35 4.30 17.75
C SER A 139 -4.33 3.60 18.70
N SER A 140 -4.07 3.54 20.01
CA SER A 140 -5.01 2.94 20.97
C SER A 140 -6.35 3.68 21.01
N TRP A 141 -6.34 5.02 20.93
CA TRP A 141 -7.59 5.79 20.78
C TRP A 141 -8.33 5.45 19.48
N THR A 142 -7.60 5.29 18.38
CA THR A 142 -8.14 4.95 17.07
C THR A 142 -8.75 3.56 17.04
N LEU A 143 -8.15 2.58 17.74
CA LEU A 143 -8.75 1.25 17.90
C LEU A 143 -10.13 1.31 18.53
N ARG A 144 -10.24 2.01 19.68
CA ARG A 144 -11.53 2.16 20.37
C ARG A 144 -12.56 2.88 19.51
N ARG A 145 -12.18 4.02 18.92
CA ARG A 145 -13.12 4.82 18.13
C ARG A 145 -13.50 4.11 16.82
N GLY A 146 -12.53 3.56 16.10
CA GLY A 146 -12.72 2.96 14.80
C GLY A 146 -13.43 1.61 14.87
N LEU A 147 -12.85 0.64 15.58
CA LEU A 147 -13.36 -0.73 15.64
C LEU A 147 -14.58 -0.85 16.57
N ASP A 148 -14.51 -0.26 17.77
CA ASP A 148 -15.52 -0.51 18.81
C ASP A 148 -16.76 0.41 18.67
N GLU A 149 -16.61 1.61 18.08
CA GLU A 149 -17.69 2.61 18.03
C GLU A 149 -18.19 2.93 16.60
N LEU A 150 -17.30 3.04 15.61
CA LEU A 150 -17.64 3.46 14.24
C LEU A 150 -17.84 2.30 13.26
N GLY A 151 -17.56 1.06 13.66
CA GLY A 151 -17.80 -0.13 12.85
C GLY A 151 -16.76 -0.37 11.75
N ALA A 152 -15.51 0.10 11.93
CA ALA A 152 -14.42 -0.28 11.04
C ALA A 152 -14.23 -1.80 11.03
N VAL A 153 -13.99 -2.39 9.86
CA VAL A 153 -13.86 -3.85 9.69
C VAL A 153 -12.42 -4.36 9.91
N GLY A 154 -11.51 -3.46 10.25
CA GLY A 154 -10.10 -3.73 10.51
C GLY A 154 -9.33 -2.42 10.62
N VAL A 155 -8.02 -2.52 10.55
CA VAL A 155 -7.11 -1.38 10.58
C VAL A 155 -6.17 -1.39 9.39
N ASN A 156 -5.69 -0.22 8.99
CA ASN A 156 -4.59 -0.12 8.06
C ASN A 156 -3.36 0.52 8.69
N VAL A 157 -2.19 0.00 8.34
CA VAL A 157 -0.87 0.47 8.81
C VAL A 157 0.08 0.61 7.63
N THR A 158 1.11 1.45 7.77
CA THR A 158 2.23 1.41 6.81
C THR A 158 3.16 0.23 7.12
N ALA A 159 3.83 -0.30 6.09
CA ALA A 159 4.78 -1.42 6.19
C ALA A 159 5.96 -1.14 7.14
N ASN A 160 6.28 0.14 7.34
CA ASN A 160 7.24 0.59 8.33
C ASN A 160 6.89 2.01 8.80
N TYR A 161 7.40 2.40 9.97
CA TYR A 161 7.42 3.78 10.44
C TYR A 161 8.86 4.16 10.76
N ARG A 162 9.44 5.07 9.96
CA ARG A 162 10.85 5.51 10.10
C ARG A 162 11.84 4.33 10.08
N GLY A 163 11.57 3.32 9.26
CA GLY A 163 12.40 2.12 9.14
C GLY A 163 12.18 1.04 10.22
N VAL A 164 11.30 1.28 11.20
CA VAL A 164 10.85 0.26 12.15
C VAL A 164 9.67 -0.49 11.54
N TYR A 165 9.80 -1.81 11.39
CA TYR A 165 8.82 -2.67 10.71
C TYR A 165 7.81 -3.29 11.69
N LEU A 166 6.67 -3.75 11.16
CA LEU A 166 5.52 -4.24 11.94
C LEU A 166 5.85 -5.27 13.03
N GLY A 167 6.83 -6.15 12.80
CA GLY A 167 7.17 -7.21 13.74
C GLY A 167 8.10 -6.79 14.87
N ASP A 168 8.51 -5.51 14.93
CA ASP A 168 9.39 -5.01 15.97
C ASP A 168 8.72 -5.06 17.37
N PRO A 169 9.42 -5.53 18.42
CA PRO A 169 8.86 -5.62 19.76
C PRO A 169 8.38 -4.29 20.36
N SER A 170 8.84 -3.15 19.85
CA SER A 170 8.33 -1.83 20.26
C SER A 170 6.84 -1.63 19.96
N TYR A 171 6.26 -2.43 19.06
CA TYR A 171 4.83 -2.41 18.75
C TYR A 171 4.02 -3.49 19.49
N ASP A 172 4.63 -4.28 20.37
CA ASP A 172 3.95 -5.41 21.01
C ASP A 172 2.70 -4.98 21.82
N ARG A 173 2.70 -3.80 22.44
CA ARG A 173 1.54 -3.32 23.20
C ARG A 173 0.34 -3.06 22.29
N ILE A 174 0.53 -2.34 21.18
CA ILE A 174 -0.57 -2.07 20.24
C ILE A 174 -0.98 -3.34 19.48
N PHE A 175 -0.05 -4.26 19.22
CA PHE A 175 -0.36 -5.57 18.65
C PHE A 175 -1.16 -6.46 19.61
N ALA A 176 -0.92 -6.36 20.92
CA ALA A 176 -1.75 -7.02 21.92
C ALA A 176 -3.19 -6.49 21.90
N GLU A 177 -3.39 -5.16 21.83
CA GLU A 177 -4.73 -4.57 21.72
C GLU A 177 -5.48 -4.98 20.44
N LEU A 178 -4.74 -5.15 19.34
CA LEU A 178 -5.27 -5.68 18.08
C LEU A 178 -5.62 -7.17 18.19
N ASP A 179 -4.77 -7.96 18.86
CA ASP A 179 -4.95 -9.41 19.03
C ASP A 179 -6.17 -9.72 19.89
N GLU A 180 -6.38 -8.96 20.97
CA GLU A 180 -7.59 -9.04 21.82
C GLU A 180 -8.89 -8.85 21.02
N ARG A 181 -8.82 -8.11 19.91
CA ARG A 181 -9.96 -7.85 19.00
C ARG A 181 -10.03 -8.83 17.83
N ALA A 182 -9.10 -9.79 17.72
CA ALA A 182 -8.88 -10.59 16.52
C ALA A 182 -8.84 -9.72 15.25
N ALA A 183 -8.16 -8.57 15.35
CA ALA A 183 -8.23 -7.54 14.34
C ALA A 183 -7.57 -7.97 13.03
N ILE A 184 -8.09 -7.40 11.95
CA ILE A 184 -7.50 -7.47 10.62
C ILE A 184 -6.59 -6.28 10.43
N VAL A 185 -5.33 -6.53 10.08
CA VAL A 185 -4.30 -5.53 9.83
C VAL A 185 -3.95 -5.55 8.35
N ASP A 186 -4.43 -4.56 7.61
CA ASP A 186 -4.06 -4.33 6.21
C ASP A 186 -2.81 -3.45 6.12
N THR A 187 -1.68 -4.04 5.70
CA THR A 187 -0.42 -3.29 5.58
C THR A 187 -0.30 -2.61 4.22
N HIS A 188 0.45 -1.52 4.15
CA HIS A 188 0.71 -0.84 2.88
C HIS A 188 2.08 -0.16 2.82
N PRO A 189 2.85 -0.29 1.73
CA PRO A 189 4.06 0.51 1.56
C PRO A 189 3.70 2.00 1.39
N HIS A 190 4.44 2.91 2.02
CA HIS A 190 4.16 4.35 1.87
C HIS A 190 5.43 5.20 1.88
N SER A 191 6.01 5.37 3.07
CA SER A 191 7.32 6.01 3.23
C SER A 191 8.39 4.94 3.30
N LEU A 192 9.20 4.83 2.25
CA LEU A 192 10.33 3.90 2.25
C LEU A 192 11.34 4.32 3.34
N PRO A 193 11.99 3.37 4.05
CA PRO A 193 12.93 3.65 5.14
C PRO A 193 14.06 4.62 4.74
N ASP A 194 14.50 4.56 3.49
CA ASP A 194 15.60 5.35 2.92
C ASP A 194 15.12 6.35 1.84
N GLY A 195 13.80 6.55 1.73
CA GLY A 195 13.23 7.53 0.81
C GLY A 195 13.34 8.95 1.38
N PRO A 196 13.44 10.01 0.54
CA PRO A 196 13.31 11.36 1.06
C PRO A 196 11.96 11.45 1.78
N ALA A 197 12.05 11.90 3.03
CA ALA A 197 10.91 12.23 3.86
C ALA A 197 10.04 13.26 3.14
N GLY A 198 9.08 12.80 2.30
CA GLY A 198 8.11 13.60 1.54
C GLY A 198 8.54 15.04 1.25
N GLY A 199 9.37 15.25 0.22
CA GLY A 199 9.80 16.58 -0.19
C GLY A 199 10.43 16.54 -1.58
N ARG A 200 9.99 17.45 -2.47
CA ARG A 200 10.54 17.63 -3.82
C ARG A 200 12.07 17.76 -3.76
N PRO A 201 12.81 17.42 -4.85
CA PRO A 201 14.20 17.82 -4.98
C PRO A 201 14.29 19.34 -4.85
N THR A 202 15.03 19.82 -3.86
CA THR A 202 15.41 21.22 -3.74
C THR A 202 16.30 21.56 -4.93
N VAL A 203 15.75 22.34 -5.87
CA VAL A 203 16.59 23.07 -6.83
C VAL A 203 17.36 24.08 -6.00
N ALA A 204 18.69 23.94 -5.95
CA ALA A 204 19.56 24.89 -5.28
C ALA A 204 19.32 26.31 -5.85
N PRO A 205 19.15 27.33 -4.99
CA PRO A 205 19.04 28.70 -5.49
C PRO A 205 20.39 29.12 -6.07
N GLY A 206 20.38 29.51 -7.35
CA GLY A 206 21.51 30.18 -7.97
C GLY A 206 21.86 31.44 -7.18
N GLY A 207 23.08 31.47 -6.64
CA GLY A 207 23.65 32.69 -6.05
C GLY A 207 24.02 33.69 -7.16
N PRO A 208 23.87 35.01 -6.93
CA PRO A 208 24.22 36.01 -7.93
C PRO A 208 25.73 36.35 -7.88
N GLY A 209 26.32 36.49 -9.06
CA GLY A 209 27.36 37.48 -9.40
C GLY A 209 28.68 37.53 -8.61
N GLY A 210 29.78 37.16 -9.28
CA GLY A 210 31.15 37.57 -8.92
C GLY A 210 32.18 37.22 -10.02
N PRO A 211 32.93 38.18 -10.62
CA PRO A 211 33.84 37.95 -11.76
C PRO A 211 35.30 37.60 -11.34
N PRO A 212 36.22 37.29 -12.30
CA PRO A 212 37.17 36.19 -12.14
C PRO A 212 38.67 36.56 -12.05
N ALA A 213 39.50 35.51 -12.00
CA ALA A 213 40.92 35.37 -12.39
C ALA A 213 41.97 35.30 -11.26
N GLY A 214 42.93 34.37 -11.42
CA GLY A 214 44.19 34.35 -10.68
C GLY A 214 44.84 32.96 -10.61
N ALA A 215 46.02 32.81 -11.19
CA ALA A 215 46.71 31.56 -11.46
C ALA A 215 47.73 31.11 -10.39
N ALA A 216 48.12 29.82 -10.51
CA ALA A 216 49.43 29.22 -10.22
C ALA A 216 49.87 28.94 -8.76
N GLY A 217 50.43 27.73 -8.56
CA GLY A 217 51.44 27.47 -7.51
C GLY A 217 51.46 26.06 -6.89
N GLY A 218 52.27 25.17 -7.47
CA GLY A 218 53.26 24.23 -6.86
C GLY A 218 53.03 23.41 -5.57
N PRO A 219 53.89 22.39 -5.31
CA PRO A 219 53.49 21.14 -4.64
C PRO A 219 54.08 20.92 -3.23
N GLY A 220 53.51 19.97 -2.48
CA GLY A 220 54.19 19.25 -1.40
C GLY A 220 53.45 19.22 -0.06
N GLY A 221 53.62 18.10 0.66
CA GLY A 221 53.48 18.07 2.12
C GLY A 221 52.43 17.12 2.67
N HIS A 222 52.92 16.01 3.23
CA HIS A 222 52.19 15.07 4.07
C HIS A 222 51.36 15.71 5.18
N GLY A 223 50.18 15.16 5.42
CA GLY A 223 49.39 15.41 6.62
C GLY A 223 48.13 14.57 6.62
N ALA A 224 48.15 13.42 7.29
CA ALA A 224 46.91 12.83 7.79
C ALA A 224 46.46 13.63 9.01
N PRO A 225 45.18 14.00 9.07
CA PRO A 225 44.46 13.94 10.32
C PRO A 225 43.17 13.13 10.15
N GLY A 226 42.83 12.35 11.18
CA GLY A 226 41.54 11.67 11.27
C GLY A 226 40.38 12.61 11.59
N GLY A 227 39.18 12.13 11.27
CA GLY A 227 37.85 12.59 11.72
C GLY A 227 37.02 13.28 10.63
N PRO A 228 35.67 13.36 10.74
CA PRO A 228 34.69 12.51 11.45
C PRO A 228 33.55 12.00 10.53
N GLY A 229 32.76 11.03 10.99
CA GLY A 229 31.32 10.89 10.70
C GLY A 229 30.85 10.79 9.24
N GLY A 230 30.91 9.59 8.65
CA GLY A 230 30.06 9.23 7.51
C GLY A 230 28.73 8.65 7.99
N GLY A 231 27.74 9.50 8.27
CA GLY A 231 26.34 9.09 8.48
C GLY A 231 25.58 8.90 7.15
N PRO A 232 24.52 8.06 7.11
CA PRO A 232 24.08 7.33 5.91
C PRO A 232 22.91 7.98 5.15
N GLY A 233 22.69 7.55 3.91
CA GLY A 233 21.37 7.62 3.24
C GLY A 233 21.23 8.62 2.09
N GLY A 234 21.91 8.40 0.97
CA GLY A 234 21.47 8.94 -0.33
C GLY A 234 20.28 8.12 -0.87
N PRO A 235 19.43 8.68 -1.75
CA PRO A 235 18.16 8.04 -2.12
C PRO A 235 18.37 6.68 -2.78
N VAL A 236 17.65 5.67 -2.27
CA VAL A 236 17.51 4.31 -2.84
C VAL A 236 16.72 4.32 -4.17
N ALA A 237 16.07 5.43 -4.50
CA ALA A 237 15.30 5.56 -5.74
C ALA A 237 16.21 5.50 -6.96
N VAL A 238 15.96 4.55 -7.86
CA VAL A 238 16.62 4.51 -9.16
C VAL A 238 16.12 5.71 -9.98
N PRO A 239 17.01 6.62 -10.45
CA PRO A 239 16.58 7.83 -11.15
C PRO A 239 15.66 7.51 -12.33
N GLY A 240 14.48 8.14 -12.34
CA GLY A 240 13.47 7.96 -13.38
C GLY A 240 12.50 6.78 -13.17
N LEU A 241 12.70 5.94 -12.14
CA LEU A 241 11.75 4.90 -11.78
C LEU A 241 10.93 5.33 -10.55
N PRO A 242 9.59 5.35 -10.65
CA PRO A 242 8.73 5.53 -9.50
C PRO A 242 8.85 4.39 -8.48
N ASN A 243 8.90 4.74 -7.19
CA ASN A 243 9.03 3.79 -6.08
C ASN A 243 7.96 2.68 -6.07
N PHE A 244 6.74 2.98 -6.54
CA PHE A 244 5.65 2.01 -6.55
C PHE A 244 5.91 0.80 -7.47
N LEU A 245 6.84 0.91 -8.43
CA LEU A 245 7.14 -0.18 -9.37
C LEU A 245 7.91 -1.34 -8.72
N CYS A 246 8.86 -1.04 -7.83
CA CYS A 246 9.77 -2.04 -7.27
C CYS A 246 9.92 -1.91 -5.76
N ASP A 247 10.18 -0.69 -5.28
CA ASP A 247 10.57 -0.48 -3.89
C ASP A 247 9.41 -0.71 -2.92
N PHE A 248 8.17 -0.41 -3.33
CA PHE A 248 6.98 -0.68 -2.52
C PHE A 248 6.74 -2.20 -2.32
N LEU A 249 6.99 -3.00 -3.35
CA LEU A 249 6.92 -4.46 -3.26
C LEU A 249 8.03 -4.99 -2.34
N LEU A 250 9.23 -4.41 -2.43
CA LEU A 250 10.33 -4.77 -1.53
C LEU A 250 10.04 -4.37 -0.08
N ASP A 251 9.44 -3.21 0.16
CA ASP A 251 9.09 -2.75 1.51
C ASP A 251 8.05 -3.68 2.17
N THR A 252 7.04 -4.08 1.41
CA THR A 252 6.08 -5.12 1.83
C THR A 252 6.77 -6.45 2.16
N THR A 253 7.73 -6.85 1.32
CA THR A 253 8.52 -8.07 1.53
C THR A 253 9.33 -8.00 2.83
N ARG A 254 9.93 -6.83 3.13
CA ARG A 254 10.69 -6.60 4.36
C ARG A 254 9.80 -6.62 5.60
N ALA A 255 8.60 -6.03 5.53
CA ALA A 255 7.63 -6.10 6.61
C ALA A 255 7.25 -7.55 6.94
N ALA A 256 6.90 -8.34 5.92
CA ALA A 256 6.57 -9.75 6.12
C ALA A 256 7.76 -10.56 6.65
N ALA A 257 8.96 -10.37 6.08
CA ALA A 257 10.19 -11.03 6.55
C ALA A 257 10.52 -10.68 8.01
N ASN A 258 10.31 -9.42 8.41
CA ASN A 258 10.48 -8.99 9.79
C ASN A 258 9.49 -9.69 10.73
N MET A 259 8.20 -9.75 10.37
CA MET A 259 7.17 -10.45 11.15
C MET A 259 7.44 -11.96 11.28
N ILE A 260 7.95 -12.59 10.21
CA ILE A 260 8.37 -14.00 10.22
C ILE A 260 9.53 -14.20 11.22
N ARG A 261 10.58 -13.38 11.10
CA ARG A 261 11.77 -13.43 11.96
C ARG A 261 11.41 -13.25 13.43
N THR A 262 10.55 -12.29 13.75
CA THR A 262 10.18 -11.99 15.14
C THR A 262 9.02 -12.84 15.64
N ARG A 263 8.60 -13.86 14.87
CA ARG A 263 7.50 -14.76 15.21
C ARG A 263 6.23 -13.99 15.60
N THR A 264 5.95 -12.86 14.95
CA THR A 264 4.92 -11.90 15.41
C THR A 264 3.55 -12.54 15.48
N LEU A 265 3.16 -13.32 14.47
CA LEU A 265 1.87 -13.99 14.51
C LEU A 265 1.83 -15.15 15.53
N ASP A 266 2.96 -15.68 16.01
CA ASP A 266 2.91 -16.65 17.13
C ASP A 266 2.64 -15.95 18.46
N ARG A 267 3.22 -14.76 18.63
CA ARG A 267 3.00 -13.90 19.80
C ARG A 267 1.58 -13.34 19.82
N PHE A 268 1.01 -13.08 18.65
CA PHE A 268 -0.33 -12.52 18.43
C PHE A 268 -1.13 -13.42 17.47
N PRO A 269 -1.65 -14.56 17.98
CA PRO A 269 -2.21 -15.62 17.15
C PRO A 269 -3.58 -15.31 16.54
N ASN A 270 -4.32 -14.34 17.08
CA ASN A 270 -5.65 -13.97 16.63
C ASN A 270 -5.63 -12.92 15.52
N LEU A 271 -4.47 -12.29 15.26
CA LEU A 271 -4.31 -11.33 14.18
C LEU A 271 -4.43 -11.99 12.80
N SER A 272 -5.11 -11.29 11.91
CA SER A 272 -5.05 -11.55 10.47
C SER A 272 -4.35 -10.39 9.77
N VAL A 273 -3.29 -10.68 9.00
CA VAL A 273 -2.51 -9.64 8.32
C VAL A 273 -2.64 -9.80 6.82
N ILE A 274 -3.09 -8.74 6.14
CA ILE A 274 -3.18 -8.68 4.67
C ILE A 274 -1.90 -8.03 4.14
N LEU A 275 -1.19 -8.72 3.26
CA LEU A 275 -0.04 -8.22 2.52
C LEU A 275 -0.48 -7.78 1.12
N PRO A 276 -0.21 -6.53 0.72
CA PRO A 276 -0.70 -6.02 -0.54
C PRO A 276 0.16 -6.47 -1.73
N HIS A 277 -0.39 -6.35 -2.93
CA HIS A 277 0.30 -6.61 -4.20
C HIS A 277 0.86 -8.05 -4.27
N GLY A 278 0.07 -9.03 -3.85
CA GLY A 278 0.49 -10.43 -3.77
C GLY A 278 1.59 -10.70 -2.74
N GLY A 279 1.79 -9.81 -1.77
CA GLY A 279 2.88 -9.90 -0.79
C GLY A 279 4.24 -9.40 -1.30
N GLY A 280 4.23 -8.61 -2.38
CA GLY A 280 5.44 -8.08 -3.01
C GLY A 280 6.27 -9.19 -3.66
N PHE A 281 7.51 -9.37 -3.20
CA PHE A 281 8.42 -10.41 -3.67
C PHE A 281 8.46 -11.63 -2.76
N LEU A 282 7.71 -11.66 -1.66
CA LEU A 282 7.78 -12.74 -0.67
C LEU A 282 7.52 -14.12 -1.30
N PRO A 283 6.45 -14.35 -2.10
CA PRO A 283 6.25 -15.61 -2.80
C PRO A 283 7.46 -16.03 -3.67
N GLN A 284 8.06 -15.08 -4.38
CA GLN A 284 9.14 -15.29 -5.33
C GLN A 284 10.45 -15.68 -4.63
N ILE A 285 10.62 -15.28 -3.36
CA ILE A 285 11.81 -15.59 -2.56
C ILE A 285 11.55 -16.61 -1.44
N ALA A 286 10.40 -17.28 -1.43
CA ALA A 286 10.00 -18.23 -0.38
C ALA A 286 11.09 -19.27 -0.07
N THR A 287 11.56 -20.00 -1.09
CA THR A 287 12.61 -21.01 -0.93
C THR A 287 13.94 -20.41 -0.47
N ARG A 288 14.23 -19.16 -0.85
CA ARG A 288 15.42 -18.45 -0.35
C ARG A 288 15.29 -18.14 1.14
N MET A 289 14.12 -17.68 1.57
CA MET A 289 13.83 -17.43 2.99
C MET A 289 13.98 -18.70 3.82
N GLU A 290 13.45 -19.83 3.35
CA GLU A 290 13.61 -21.14 4.02
C GLU A 290 15.08 -21.59 4.06
N ALA A 291 15.80 -21.50 2.93
CA ALA A 291 17.19 -21.95 2.84
C ALA A 291 18.17 -21.15 3.73
N PHE A 292 17.83 -19.89 4.01
CA PHE A 292 18.64 -18.99 4.83
C PHE A 292 17.96 -18.61 6.15
N ALA A 293 16.99 -19.39 6.62
CA ALA A 293 16.21 -19.10 7.83
C ALA A 293 17.09 -18.95 9.09
N TYR A 294 18.17 -19.75 9.19
CA TYR A 294 19.14 -19.65 10.28
C TYR A 294 20.12 -18.47 10.17
N ALA A 295 20.11 -17.74 9.05
CA ALA A 295 20.87 -16.49 8.89
C ALA A 295 20.10 -15.27 9.43
N PHE A 296 18.83 -15.45 9.84
CA PHE A 296 18.13 -14.42 10.59
C PHE A 296 18.72 -14.31 11.99
N ASP A 297 18.54 -13.14 12.59
CA ASP A 297 18.90 -12.91 13.99
C ASP A 297 17.69 -12.32 14.72
N PRO A 298 17.03 -13.04 15.64
CA PRO A 298 17.32 -14.42 15.99
C PRO A 298 17.02 -15.36 14.81
N PRO A 299 17.69 -16.53 14.75
CA PRO A 299 17.41 -17.53 13.72
C PRO A 299 16.00 -18.06 13.86
N VAL A 300 15.39 -18.45 12.72
CA VAL A 300 14.09 -19.12 12.69
C VAL A 300 14.20 -20.48 12.00
N GLU A 301 13.35 -21.41 12.39
CA GLU A 301 13.28 -22.71 11.70
C GLU A 301 12.75 -22.52 10.26
N PRO A 302 13.27 -23.27 9.27
CA PRO A 302 12.74 -23.20 7.90
C PRO A 302 11.23 -23.48 7.81
N ALA A 303 10.73 -24.44 8.60
CA ALA A 303 9.29 -24.72 8.68
C ALA A 303 8.48 -23.49 9.17
N ALA A 304 9.05 -22.73 10.10
CA ALA A 304 8.43 -21.52 10.64
C ALA A 304 8.24 -20.43 9.57
N VAL A 305 9.16 -20.32 8.61
CA VAL A 305 9.02 -19.43 7.44
C VAL A 305 7.83 -19.85 6.60
N ARG A 306 7.77 -21.12 6.21
CA ARG A 306 6.68 -21.69 5.41
C ARG A 306 5.33 -21.52 6.10
N ASP A 307 5.24 -21.88 7.38
CA ASP A 307 4.01 -21.80 8.15
C ASP A 307 3.47 -20.36 8.17
N HIS A 308 4.33 -19.38 8.39
CA HIS A 308 3.93 -17.97 8.40
C HIS A 308 3.48 -17.47 7.04
N MET A 309 4.06 -17.95 5.94
CA MET A 309 3.53 -17.65 4.59
C MET A 309 2.08 -18.12 4.41
N HIS A 310 1.67 -19.20 5.07
CA HIS A 310 0.27 -19.66 5.05
C HIS A 310 -0.65 -18.94 6.07
N ARG A 311 -0.09 -18.09 6.93
CA ARG A 311 -0.84 -17.29 7.92
C ARG A 311 -1.22 -15.91 7.42
N PHE A 312 -0.45 -15.34 6.50
CA PHE A 312 -0.80 -14.08 5.86
C PHE A 312 -1.97 -14.24 4.89
N TYR A 313 -2.71 -13.16 4.69
CA TYR A 313 -3.57 -12.95 3.53
C TYR A 313 -2.84 -12.12 2.47
N TYR A 314 -3.25 -12.25 1.21
CA TYR A 314 -2.59 -11.62 0.07
C TYR A 314 -3.63 -11.01 -0.85
N ASP A 315 -3.59 -9.70 -1.07
CA ASP A 315 -4.49 -9.08 -2.05
C ASP A 315 -3.93 -9.16 -3.49
N THR A 316 -4.79 -8.91 -4.48
CA THR A 316 -4.42 -8.86 -5.90
C THR A 316 -4.18 -7.44 -6.45
N ALA A 317 -3.96 -6.45 -5.58
CA ALA A 317 -3.88 -5.05 -5.96
C ALA A 317 -2.73 -4.77 -6.95
N GLY A 318 -3.03 -4.05 -8.03
CA GLY A 318 -2.11 -3.77 -9.14
C GLY A 318 -2.11 -4.84 -10.26
N PRO A 319 -1.49 -4.58 -11.43
CA PRO A 319 -1.35 -5.60 -12.46
C PRO A 319 -0.41 -6.71 -11.99
N LEU A 320 -0.97 -7.80 -11.46
CA LEU A 320 -0.23 -9.01 -11.13
C LEU A 320 0.13 -9.80 -12.39
N SER A 321 1.41 -10.16 -12.53
CA SER A 321 1.89 -11.04 -13.60
C SER A 321 2.67 -12.21 -13.01
N PRO A 322 2.41 -13.43 -13.50
CA PRO A 322 1.16 -14.18 -13.33
C PRO A 322 1.04 -14.75 -11.90
N ALA A 323 -0.19 -15.01 -11.44
CA ALA A 323 -0.45 -15.48 -10.08
C ALA A 323 0.05 -16.91 -9.76
N GLY A 324 0.62 -17.60 -10.74
CA GLY A 324 1.13 -18.97 -10.58
C GLY A 324 2.12 -19.12 -9.43
N THR A 325 3.04 -18.17 -9.22
CA THR A 325 3.98 -18.22 -8.09
C THR A 325 3.29 -18.02 -6.74
N LEU A 326 2.29 -17.14 -6.69
CA LEU A 326 1.49 -16.93 -5.48
C LEU A 326 0.72 -18.21 -5.13
N LEU A 327 -0.03 -18.76 -6.08
CA LEU A 327 -0.81 -19.99 -5.89
C LEU A 327 0.04 -21.24 -5.58
N ALA A 328 1.30 -21.25 -6.02
CA ALA A 328 2.23 -22.34 -5.72
C ALA A 328 2.85 -22.25 -4.31
N THR A 329 2.77 -21.09 -3.65
CA THR A 329 3.48 -20.81 -2.39
C THR A 329 2.56 -20.57 -1.21
N VAL A 330 1.32 -20.15 -1.43
CA VAL A 330 0.36 -19.82 -0.36
C VAL A 330 -0.93 -20.60 -0.50
N ASP A 331 -1.72 -20.65 0.57
CA ASP A 331 -3.06 -21.26 0.53
C ASP A 331 -4.00 -20.37 -0.32
N PRO A 332 -4.66 -20.90 -1.37
CA PRO A 332 -5.61 -20.12 -2.17
C PRO A 332 -6.78 -19.54 -1.37
N GLY A 333 -7.11 -20.10 -0.20
CA GLY A 333 -8.10 -19.55 0.74
C GLY A 333 -7.67 -18.25 1.42
N ARG A 334 -6.41 -17.83 1.25
CA ARG A 334 -5.81 -16.60 1.78
C ARG A 334 -5.66 -15.49 0.75
N ILE A 335 -6.06 -15.72 -0.50
CA ILE A 335 -5.92 -14.72 -1.57
C ILE A 335 -7.23 -13.92 -1.66
N LEU A 336 -7.12 -12.59 -1.68
CA LEU A 336 -8.21 -11.63 -1.68
C LEU A 336 -8.14 -10.76 -2.94
N PHE A 337 -9.27 -10.29 -3.44
CA PHE A 337 -9.26 -9.31 -4.51
C PHE A 337 -8.95 -7.90 -3.98
N GLY A 338 -8.08 -7.17 -4.69
CA GLY A 338 -7.77 -5.76 -4.42
C GLY A 338 -7.59 -4.97 -5.72
N SER A 339 -8.00 -3.69 -5.75
CA SER A 339 -7.92 -2.85 -6.97
C SER A 339 -6.77 -1.83 -6.96
N ASP A 340 -6.33 -1.40 -5.77
CA ASP A 340 -5.42 -0.26 -5.55
C ASP A 340 -5.98 1.10 -6.03
N TRP A 341 -7.28 1.19 -6.32
CA TRP A 341 -7.88 2.45 -6.78
C TRP A 341 -7.98 3.48 -5.65
N PRO A 342 -7.75 4.79 -5.88
CA PRO A 342 -7.32 5.44 -7.12
C PRO A 342 -5.80 5.63 -7.26
N ALA A 343 -4.97 5.00 -6.43
CA ALA A 343 -3.52 5.05 -6.61
C ALA A 343 -3.11 4.39 -7.93
N CYS A 344 -3.75 3.25 -8.24
CA CYS A 344 -3.84 2.69 -9.58
C CYS A 344 -4.95 3.43 -10.37
N PRO A 345 -4.62 4.04 -11.53
CA PRO A 345 -5.60 4.79 -12.31
C PRO A 345 -6.78 3.93 -12.76
N ALA A 346 -7.97 4.52 -12.83
CA ALA A 346 -9.20 3.84 -13.23
C ALA A 346 -9.06 3.02 -14.52
N SER A 347 -8.38 3.55 -15.56
CA SER A 347 -8.16 2.83 -16.81
C SER A 347 -7.26 1.61 -16.65
N VAL A 348 -6.27 1.66 -15.76
CA VAL A 348 -5.41 0.50 -15.46
C VAL A 348 -6.23 -0.56 -14.74
N VAL A 349 -7.08 -0.18 -13.78
CA VAL A 349 -7.97 -1.12 -13.09
C VAL A 349 -8.94 -1.76 -14.07
N THR A 350 -9.66 -0.97 -14.87
CA THR A 350 -10.76 -1.46 -15.71
C THR A 350 -10.31 -2.14 -16.99
N ASP A 351 -9.23 -1.67 -17.60
CA ASP A 351 -8.85 -2.09 -18.95
C ASP A 351 -7.65 -3.06 -18.92
N LEU A 352 -6.95 -3.19 -17.78
CA LEU A 352 -5.78 -4.05 -17.64
C LEU A 352 -5.87 -5.02 -16.45
N ALA A 353 -5.91 -4.53 -15.22
CA ALA A 353 -5.71 -5.37 -14.03
C ALA A 353 -6.85 -6.39 -13.81
N VAL A 354 -8.11 -5.94 -13.82
CA VAL A 354 -9.27 -6.83 -13.66
C VAL A 354 -9.39 -7.82 -14.83
N PRO A 355 -9.29 -7.40 -16.12
CA PRO A 355 -9.25 -8.34 -17.23
C PRO A 355 -8.10 -9.35 -17.18
N ALA A 356 -6.90 -8.92 -16.74
CA ALA A 356 -5.74 -9.81 -16.63
C ALA A 356 -5.98 -10.90 -15.56
N LEU A 357 -6.50 -10.53 -14.39
CA LEU A 357 -6.83 -11.50 -13.34
C LEU A 357 -7.91 -12.48 -13.80
N ALA A 358 -8.95 -11.99 -14.50
CA ALA A 358 -10.02 -12.83 -15.03
C ALA A 358 -9.51 -13.83 -16.08
N ALA A 359 -8.56 -13.40 -16.93
CA ALA A 359 -7.98 -14.21 -17.99
C ALA A 359 -6.81 -15.12 -17.54
N ASP A 360 -6.29 -14.97 -16.32
CA ASP A 360 -5.16 -15.77 -15.83
C ASP A 360 -5.59 -17.25 -15.69
N PRO A 361 -4.97 -18.18 -16.43
CA PRO A 361 -5.34 -19.60 -16.41
C PRO A 361 -5.01 -20.28 -15.08
N ALA A 362 -4.18 -19.68 -14.23
CA ALA A 362 -3.87 -20.21 -12.91
C ALA A 362 -5.09 -20.14 -11.96
N PHE A 363 -6.00 -19.17 -12.17
CA PHE A 363 -7.25 -19.14 -11.42
C PHE A 363 -8.34 -19.92 -12.14
N THR A 364 -8.67 -21.10 -11.60
CA THR A 364 -9.87 -21.83 -12.02
C THR A 364 -11.14 -21.02 -11.71
N PRO A 365 -12.31 -21.32 -12.32
CA PRO A 365 -13.55 -20.63 -11.98
C PRO A 365 -13.89 -20.66 -10.48
N ALA A 366 -13.58 -21.76 -9.79
CA ALA A 366 -13.79 -21.87 -8.35
C ALA A 366 -12.83 -20.96 -7.56
N LEU A 367 -11.55 -20.93 -7.94
CA LEU A 367 -10.57 -20.03 -7.30
C LEU A 367 -10.92 -18.56 -7.55
N ARG A 368 -11.37 -18.20 -8.75
CA ARG A 368 -11.81 -16.82 -9.03
C ARG A 368 -12.96 -16.38 -8.14
N ARG A 369 -13.99 -17.22 -7.95
CA ARG A 369 -15.08 -16.91 -7.01
C ARG A 369 -14.59 -16.74 -5.58
N ALA A 370 -13.68 -17.62 -5.15
CA ALA A 370 -13.11 -17.54 -3.81
C ALA A 370 -12.33 -16.23 -3.59
N VAL A 371 -11.43 -15.88 -4.52
CA VAL A 371 -10.63 -14.64 -4.48
C VAL A 371 -11.50 -13.40 -4.56
N ASN A 372 -12.46 -13.38 -5.49
CA ASN A 372 -13.31 -12.23 -5.71
C ASN A 372 -14.22 -11.94 -4.52
N ARG A 373 -14.58 -12.93 -3.69
CA ARG A 373 -15.58 -12.71 -2.64
C ARG A 373 -15.48 -13.64 -1.44
N GLU A 374 -15.50 -14.95 -1.64
CA GLU A 374 -15.75 -15.89 -0.53
C GLU A 374 -14.66 -15.83 0.55
N ASN A 375 -13.40 -15.59 0.16
CA ASN A 375 -12.28 -15.43 1.07
C ASN A 375 -12.41 -14.15 1.90
N ALA A 376 -12.82 -13.04 1.28
CA ALA A 376 -13.06 -11.78 1.98
C ALA A 376 -14.24 -11.90 2.97
N LEU A 377 -15.31 -12.62 2.61
CA LEU A 377 -16.43 -12.87 3.54
C LEU A 377 -16.04 -13.79 4.70
N ARG A 378 -15.13 -14.74 4.48
CA ARG A 378 -14.61 -15.59 5.58
C ARG A 378 -13.75 -14.78 6.54
N LEU A 379 -12.95 -13.86 6.03
CA LEU A 379 -12.08 -12.99 6.82
C LEU A 379 -12.90 -11.90 7.55
N MET A 380 -13.81 -11.24 6.83
CA MET A 380 -14.64 -10.12 7.28
C MET A 380 -16.12 -10.48 7.18
N PRO A 381 -16.66 -11.31 8.08
CA PRO A 381 -18.06 -11.77 8.00
C PRO A 381 -19.09 -10.63 8.12
N GLY A 382 -18.68 -9.48 8.65
CA GLY A 382 -19.51 -8.27 8.69
C GLY A 382 -19.92 -7.75 7.31
N LEU A 383 -19.15 -8.05 6.26
CA LEU A 383 -19.43 -7.60 4.88
C LEU A 383 -20.63 -8.30 4.24
N VAL A 384 -21.14 -9.41 4.83
CA VAL A 384 -22.35 -10.09 4.34
C VAL A 384 -23.59 -9.20 4.46
N ARG A 385 -23.57 -8.26 5.40
CA ARG A 385 -24.67 -7.33 5.69
C ARG A 385 -24.48 -5.95 5.09
N ALA A 386 -23.33 -5.72 4.46
CA ALA A 386 -23.09 -4.52 3.67
C ALA A 386 -24.04 -4.61 2.47
#